data_AF-A0A1Z7ZWC0-F1
#
_entry.id   AF-A0A1Z7ZWC0-F1
#
_cell.length_a   1.000
_cell.length_b   1.000
_cell.length_c   1.000
_cell.angle_alpha   90.00
_cell.angle_beta   90.00
_cell.angle_gamma   90.00
#
_symmetry.space_group_name_H-M   'P 1'
#
loop_
_entity.id
_entity.type
_entity.pdbx_description
1 polymer ?
#
loop_
_entity_poly.entity_id
_entity_poly.type
_entity_poly.pdbx_seq_one_letter_code
_entity_poly.pdbx_strand_id
1 'polypeptide(L)'
;MKKIIVFIFLISQIVCAQKARTHEVYFETDEFEIPPTEHYRLLLFLSEIETLDIKKISIYGFTDDRGSDSYNMVLSQNRANSIKTIFSNNEFDESIITNVDGKGEILLKLVKEEDIHKIRGLNRKVEIFVQPYDPPRPKVVVVEKPDIKEALKGELKAGDKFTLDNILFKTGYSVLLPESKKILEEIAKVLEERRDIYFKIQGHVCCTQNSRDAIDRKTKKRNLSVARAKYIYDYLAKKGIAKQRMKYVGMRRKFPLGGEPKFDRRVEILVTYVGTNN
;
A
#
# COMPACT_ATOMS: atom_id res chain seq x y z
N MET A 1 28.54 -6.81 59.05
CA MET A 1 29.01 -5.73 58.15
C MET A 1 29.83 -6.42 57.06
N LYS A 2 29.58 -6.36 55.75
CA LYS A 2 28.91 -5.42 54.86
C LYS A 2 28.18 -6.20 53.74
N LYS A 3 26.99 -5.71 53.40
CA LYS A 3 26.28 -5.96 52.12
C LYS A 3 27.07 -5.33 50.96
N ILE A 4 26.71 -5.73 49.73
CA ILE A 4 26.64 -4.99 48.45
C ILE A 4 26.99 -6.00 47.35
N ILE A 5 26.01 -6.77 46.85
CA ILE A 5 25.24 -6.48 45.62
C ILE A 5 26.15 -5.95 44.50
N VAL A 6 26.65 -6.85 43.66
CA VAL A 6 27.12 -6.54 42.31
C VAL A 6 26.47 -7.54 41.36
N PHE A 7 25.23 -7.28 41.01
CA PHE A 7 24.54 -7.94 39.90
C PHE A 7 23.89 -6.87 39.02
N ILE A 8 24.73 -6.03 38.42
CA ILE A 8 24.32 -5.08 37.38
C ILE A 8 25.48 -5.01 36.39
N PHE A 9 25.55 -5.93 35.44
CA PHE A 9 26.27 -5.70 34.18
C PHE A 9 25.63 -6.56 33.10
N LEU A 10 25.33 -5.92 31.96
CA LEU A 10 24.72 -6.45 30.73
C LEU A 10 23.21 -6.69 30.70
N ILE A 11 22.43 -5.65 31.01
CA ILE A 11 21.31 -5.29 30.12
C ILE A 11 21.83 -4.17 29.21
N SER A 12 22.80 -4.50 28.35
CA SER A 12 23.11 -3.64 27.20
C SER A 12 21.96 -3.82 26.21
N GLN A 13 20.92 -3.04 26.49
CA GLN A 13 20.02 -2.43 25.53
C GLN A 13 20.34 -2.84 24.09
N ILE A 14 19.66 -3.87 23.60
CA ILE A 14 19.53 -4.14 22.16
C ILE A 14 18.64 -3.02 21.62
N VAL A 15 19.20 -1.82 21.48
CA VAL A 15 18.64 -0.78 20.62
C VAL A 15 19.02 -1.21 19.21
N CYS A 16 18.22 -2.10 18.63
CA CYS A 16 18.20 -2.24 17.18
C CYS A 16 17.63 -0.94 16.63
N ALA A 17 18.49 0.03 16.34
CA ALA A 17 18.15 1.16 15.48
C ALA A 17 17.50 0.58 14.21
N GLN A 18 16.33 1.10 13.83
CA GLN A 18 15.65 0.63 12.61
C GLN A 18 16.43 1.13 11.40
N LYS A 19 17.41 0.33 10.99
CA LYS A 19 18.33 0.64 9.89
C LYS A 19 17.54 0.93 8.61
N ALA A 20 17.95 1.97 7.89
CA ALA A 20 17.42 2.29 6.57
C ALA A 20 17.41 1.03 5.68
N ARG A 21 16.35 0.87 4.89
CA ARG A 21 16.20 -0.26 3.96
C ARG A 21 16.62 0.19 2.58
N THR A 22 17.49 -0.57 1.94
CA THR A 22 17.95 -0.32 0.57
C THR A 22 17.51 -1.45 -0.34
N HIS A 23 17.19 -1.12 -1.58
CA HIS A 23 16.92 -2.10 -2.63
C HIS A 23 17.45 -1.59 -3.96
N GLU A 24 18.03 -2.49 -4.75
CA GLU A 24 18.50 -2.19 -6.10
C GLU A 24 17.63 -2.95 -7.10
N VAL A 25 17.28 -2.27 -8.19
CA VAL A 25 16.52 -2.84 -9.31
C VAL A 25 17.37 -2.70 -10.56
N TYR A 26 17.66 -3.80 -11.25
CA TYR A 26 18.51 -3.80 -12.45
C TYR A 26 17.68 -3.70 -13.74
N PHE A 27 18.32 -3.18 -14.80
CA PHE A 27 17.70 -2.93 -16.10
C PHE A 27 18.55 -3.47 -17.24
N GLU A 28 17.87 -3.82 -18.33
CA GLU A 28 18.54 -4.17 -19.58
C GLU A 28 19.17 -2.95 -20.26
N THR A 29 20.04 -3.21 -21.23
CA THR A 29 20.68 -2.14 -22.01
C THR A 29 19.60 -1.33 -22.72
N ASP A 30 19.71 0.00 -22.66
CA ASP A 30 18.81 0.94 -23.34
C ASP A 30 17.33 0.91 -22.90
N GLU A 31 17.01 0.15 -21.85
CA GLU A 31 15.63 -0.03 -21.39
C GLU A 31 15.36 0.64 -20.05
N PHE A 32 14.12 1.10 -19.87
CA PHE A 32 13.58 1.59 -18.59
C PHE A 32 12.35 0.79 -18.11
N GLU A 33 11.95 -0.23 -18.87
CA GLU A 33 10.98 -1.23 -18.41
C GLU A 33 11.68 -2.19 -17.44
N ILE A 34 10.97 -2.56 -16.37
CA ILE A 34 11.56 -3.40 -15.31
C ILE A 34 11.44 -4.86 -15.76
N PRO A 35 12.54 -5.62 -15.83
CA PRO A 35 12.49 -7.04 -16.15
C PRO A 35 11.56 -7.80 -15.19
N PRO A 36 10.87 -8.86 -15.64
CA PRO A 36 9.91 -9.58 -14.78
C PRO A 36 10.49 -10.06 -13.45
N THR A 37 11.73 -10.56 -13.47
CA THR A 37 12.47 -11.02 -12.28
C THR A 37 12.66 -9.90 -11.26
N GLU A 38 13.16 -8.75 -11.72
CA GLU A 38 13.39 -7.56 -10.91
C GLU A 38 12.07 -6.95 -10.41
N HIS A 39 11.01 -7.02 -11.22
CA HIS A 39 9.68 -6.61 -10.80
C HIS A 39 9.16 -7.46 -9.62
N TYR A 40 9.37 -8.79 -9.62
CA TYR A 40 9.00 -9.63 -8.47
C TYR A 40 9.83 -9.32 -7.22
N ARG A 41 11.13 -9.09 -7.37
CA ARG A 41 12.02 -8.69 -6.26
C ARG A 41 11.60 -7.37 -5.65
N LEU A 42 11.27 -6.39 -6.49
CA LEU A 42 10.75 -5.10 -6.05
C LEU A 42 9.43 -5.26 -5.31
N LEU A 43 8.51 -6.09 -5.81
CA LEU A 43 7.25 -6.36 -5.10
C LEU A 43 7.48 -7.06 -3.76
N LEU A 44 8.49 -7.92 -3.62
CA LEU A 44 8.83 -8.52 -2.32
C LEU A 44 9.32 -7.44 -1.35
N PHE A 45 10.25 -6.60 -1.79
CA PHE A 45 10.75 -5.46 -1.01
C PHE A 45 9.62 -4.53 -0.56
N LEU A 46 8.65 -4.20 -1.44
CA LEU A 46 7.47 -3.43 -1.07
C LEU A 46 6.63 -4.11 0.03
N SER A 47 6.60 -5.45 0.10
CA SER A 47 5.91 -6.13 1.21
C SER A 47 6.66 -6.00 2.53
N GLU A 48 7.98 -5.93 2.51
CA GLU A 48 8.81 -5.87 3.71
C GLU A 48 8.74 -4.49 4.37
N ILE A 49 8.70 -3.44 3.56
CA ILE A 49 8.62 -2.05 4.05
C ILE A 49 7.20 -1.62 4.40
N GLU A 50 6.18 -2.40 4.06
CA GLU A 50 4.76 -2.07 4.27
C GLU A 50 4.42 -1.81 5.74
N THR A 51 5.06 -2.53 6.66
CA THR A 51 4.79 -2.44 8.09
C THR A 51 5.57 -1.32 8.79
N LEU A 52 6.47 -0.65 8.07
CA LEU A 52 7.31 0.40 8.61
C LEU A 52 6.57 1.75 8.63
N ASP A 53 6.82 2.55 9.66
CA ASP A 53 6.43 3.96 9.66
C ASP A 53 7.45 4.75 8.83
N ILE A 54 7.20 4.83 7.52
CA ILE A 54 8.15 5.43 6.57
C ILE A 54 8.16 6.95 6.70
N LYS A 55 9.33 7.51 6.93
CA LYS A 55 9.58 8.96 6.91
C LYS A 55 9.85 9.48 5.51
N LYS A 56 10.69 8.78 4.75
CA LYS A 56 11.20 9.25 3.46
C LYS A 56 11.55 8.07 2.55
N ILE A 57 11.21 8.21 1.27
CA ILE A 57 11.67 7.35 0.17
C ILE A 57 12.46 8.20 -0.81
N SER A 58 13.63 7.72 -1.23
CA SER A 58 14.46 8.31 -2.29
C SER A 58 14.74 7.27 -3.36
N ILE A 59 14.61 7.67 -4.62
CA ILE A 59 14.78 6.81 -5.80
C ILE A 59 15.81 7.47 -6.71
N TYR A 60 16.91 6.77 -6.98
CA TYR A 60 17.99 7.28 -7.84
C TYR A 60 18.28 6.30 -8.97
N GLY A 61 18.07 6.75 -10.21
CA GLY A 61 18.33 5.95 -11.39
C GLY A 61 19.70 6.18 -11.97
N PHE A 62 20.27 5.14 -12.57
CA PHE A 62 21.60 5.14 -13.14
C PHE A 62 21.65 4.39 -14.48
N THR A 63 22.70 4.65 -15.25
CA THR A 63 23.03 4.02 -16.53
C THR A 63 24.47 3.52 -16.51
N ASP A 64 24.83 2.69 -17.50
CA ASP A 64 26.23 2.33 -17.71
C ASP A 64 27.00 3.45 -18.45
N ASP A 65 28.28 3.26 -18.67
CA ASP A 65 29.24 4.23 -19.24
C ASP A 65 29.08 4.49 -20.75
N ARG A 66 28.00 4.00 -21.37
CA ARG A 66 27.77 4.10 -22.82
C ARG A 66 26.65 5.09 -23.11
N GLY A 67 26.79 5.82 -24.21
CA GLY A 67 25.84 6.87 -24.61
C GLY A 67 26.38 8.26 -24.34
N SER A 68 25.62 9.29 -24.70
CA SER A 68 25.95 10.67 -24.31
C SER A 68 25.43 10.97 -22.92
N ASP A 69 26.09 11.88 -22.19
CA ASP A 69 25.64 12.33 -20.86
C ASP A 69 24.18 12.77 -20.86
N SER A 70 23.77 13.51 -21.90
CA SER A 70 22.38 13.97 -22.08
C SER A 70 21.40 12.82 -22.23
N TYR A 71 21.77 11.78 -22.98
CA TYR A 71 20.96 10.58 -23.15
C TYR A 71 20.85 9.80 -21.85
N ASN A 72 21.98 9.56 -21.20
CA ASN A 72 22.09 8.84 -19.94
C ASN A 72 21.32 9.52 -18.81
N MET A 73 21.29 10.85 -18.78
CA MET A 73 20.47 11.61 -17.85
C MET A 73 18.97 11.34 -18.06
N VAL A 74 18.49 11.36 -19.30
CA VAL A 74 17.08 11.08 -19.62
C VAL A 74 16.72 9.62 -19.32
N LEU A 75 17.55 8.67 -19.73
CA LEU A 75 17.29 7.24 -19.52
C LEU A 75 17.28 6.88 -18.02
N SER A 76 18.25 7.37 -17.26
CA SER A 76 18.28 7.17 -15.81
C SER A 76 17.07 7.79 -15.08
N GLN A 77 16.60 8.96 -15.53
CA GLN A 77 15.38 9.58 -15.00
C GLN A 77 14.13 8.75 -15.32
N ASN A 78 14.01 8.22 -16.54
CA ASN A 78 12.91 7.34 -16.93
C ASN A 78 12.88 6.07 -16.07
N ARG A 79 14.04 5.46 -15.77
CA ARG A 79 14.15 4.33 -14.85
C ARG A 79 13.66 4.67 -13.44
N ALA A 80 14.08 5.82 -12.89
CA ALA A 80 13.61 6.27 -11.58
C ALA A 80 12.08 6.49 -11.57
N ASN A 81 11.53 7.06 -12.65
CA ASN A 81 10.09 7.24 -12.82
C ASN A 81 9.32 5.91 -12.95
N SER A 82 9.89 4.89 -13.59
CA SER A 82 9.32 3.54 -13.63
C SER A 82 9.15 2.97 -12.22
N ILE A 83 10.19 3.10 -11.37
CA ILE A 83 10.11 2.67 -9.96
C ILE A 83 9.05 3.47 -9.21
N LYS A 84 9.05 4.81 -9.30
CA LYS A 84 8.01 5.66 -8.69
C LYS A 84 6.60 5.18 -9.05
N THR A 85 6.39 4.87 -10.34
CA THR A 85 5.12 4.37 -10.85
C THR A 85 4.70 3.04 -10.21
N ILE A 86 5.66 2.12 -9.98
CA ILE A 86 5.38 0.88 -9.27
C ILE A 86 4.99 1.15 -7.82
N PHE A 87 5.65 2.06 -7.10
CA PHE A 87 5.26 2.45 -5.73
C PHE A 87 3.81 2.96 -5.71
N SER A 88 3.46 3.92 -6.56
CA SER A 88 2.11 4.48 -6.64
C SER A 88 1.04 3.44 -6.99
N ASN A 89 1.33 2.55 -7.95
CA ASN A 89 0.41 1.48 -8.34
C ASN A 89 0.18 0.44 -7.23
N ASN A 90 1.09 0.36 -6.25
CA ASN A 90 1.00 -0.49 -5.07
C ASN A 90 0.54 0.28 -3.82
N GLU A 91 -0.13 1.42 -4.00
CA GLU A 91 -0.75 2.24 -2.95
C GLU A 91 0.24 2.81 -1.92
N PHE A 92 1.51 2.97 -2.28
CA PHE A 92 2.42 3.82 -1.51
C PHE A 92 2.09 5.28 -1.75
N ASP A 93 2.16 6.07 -0.68
CA ASP A 93 1.94 7.50 -0.78
C ASP A 93 3.06 8.16 -1.59
N GLU A 94 2.69 9.02 -2.53
CA GLU A 94 3.67 9.78 -3.31
C GLU A 94 4.29 10.89 -2.46
N SER A 95 3.62 11.39 -1.42
CA SER A 95 4.13 12.49 -0.59
C SER A 95 5.39 12.13 0.19
N ILE A 96 5.57 10.85 0.52
CA ILE A 96 6.78 10.33 1.18
C ILE A 96 7.92 10.06 0.18
N ILE A 97 7.64 10.03 -1.12
CA ILE A 97 8.63 9.87 -2.18
C ILE A 97 9.20 11.25 -2.52
N THR A 98 10.13 11.66 -1.68
CA THR A 98 10.73 13.01 -1.71
C THR A 98 11.71 13.27 -2.87
N ASN A 99 12.42 12.25 -3.34
CA ASN A 99 13.47 12.37 -4.35
C ASN A 99 13.28 11.29 -5.42
N VAL A 100 13.26 11.69 -6.69
CA VAL A 100 13.15 10.79 -7.85
C VAL A 100 14.01 11.36 -8.96
N ASP A 101 15.30 11.02 -8.96
CA ASP A 101 16.27 11.66 -9.85
C ASP A 101 17.00 10.61 -10.70
N GLY A 102 17.17 10.92 -11.99
CA GLY A 102 18.22 10.33 -12.80
C GLY A 102 19.58 10.92 -12.42
N LYS A 103 20.60 10.08 -12.29
CA LYS A 103 21.97 10.49 -11.98
C LYS A 103 22.92 10.33 -13.17
N GLY A 104 22.41 9.94 -14.34
CA GLY A 104 23.22 9.67 -15.51
C GLY A 104 24.02 8.38 -15.39
N GLU A 105 25.23 8.38 -15.93
CA GLU A 105 26.11 7.21 -16.00
C GLU A 105 26.94 6.99 -14.74
N ILE A 106 27.24 5.72 -14.45
CA ILE A 106 28.22 5.34 -13.43
C ILE A 106 29.51 4.90 -14.13
N LEU A 107 30.62 5.51 -13.72
CA LEU A 107 31.96 5.16 -14.21
C LEU A 107 32.38 3.74 -13.77
N LEU A 108 33.08 3.03 -14.65
CA LEU A 108 33.50 1.63 -14.47
C LEU A 108 34.34 1.35 -13.20
N LYS A 109 35.01 2.36 -12.63
CA LYS A 109 35.95 2.20 -11.49
C LYS A 109 35.29 1.99 -10.13
N LEU A 110 33.97 2.16 -10.02
CA LEU A 110 33.27 2.17 -8.74
C LEU A 110 32.81 0.79 -8.26
N VAL A 111 32.90 -0.25 -9.11
CA VAL A 111 32.42 -1.60 -8.82
C VAL A 111 33.59 -2.55 -8.58
N LYS A 112 33.49 -3.41 -7.56
CA LYS A 112 34.47 -4.47 -7.24
C LYS A 112 34.27 -5.71 -8.13
N GLU A 113 34.38 -5.53 -9.44
CA GLU A 113 34.28 -6.58 -10.45
C GLU A 113 35.26 -6.25 -11.58
N GLU A 114 35.82 -7.27 -12.22
CA GLU A 114 36.84 -7.12 -13.27
C GLU A 114 36.23 -7.23 -14.68
N ASP A 115 35.14 -7.98 -14.81
CA ASP A 115 34.43 -8.13 -16.08
C ASP A 115 33.58 -6.89 -16.41
N ILE A 116 34.00 -6.16 -17.45
CA ILE A 116 33.33 -4.94 -17.95
C ILE A 116 31.85 -5.17 -18.24
N HIS A 117 31.47 -6.32 -18.81
CA HIS A 117 30.06 -6.59 -19.12
C HIS A 117 29.22 -6.73 -17.85
N LYS A 118 29.77 -7.34 -16.80
CA LYS A 118 29.12 -7.44 -15.50
C LYS A 118 29.05 -6.10 -14.80
N ILE A 119 30.14 -5.32 -14.80
CA ILE A 119 30.16 -3.95 -14.23
C ILE A 119 29.04 -3.11 -14.86
N ARG A 120 28.91 -3.13 -16.19
CA ARG A 120 27.85 -2.41 -16.90
C ARG A 120 26.46 -2.89 -16.49
N GLY A 121 26.26 -4.21 -16.36
CA GLY A 121 25.04 -4.78 -15.82
C GLY A 121 24.68 -4.26 -14.43
N LEU A 122 25.67 -4.19 -13.53
CA LEU A 122 25.50 -3.70 -12.16
C LEU A 122 25.28 -2.18 -12.09
N ASN A 123 25.78 -1.42 -13.07
CA ASN A 123 25.60 0.03 -13.16
C ASN A 123 24.22 0.43 -13.72
N ARG A 124 23.60 -0.41 -14.56
CA ARG A 124 22.23 -0.21 -15.03
C ARG A 124 21.23 -0.55 -13.93
N LYS A 125 21.13 0.33 -12.94
CA LYS A 125 20.27 0.11 -11.78
C LYS A 125 19.50 1.34 -11.35
N VAL A 126 18.49 1.12 -10.53
CA VAL A 126 17.87 2.12 -9.68
C VAL A 126 18.09 1.71 -8.24
N GLU A 127 18.57 2.64 -7.42
CA GLU A 127 18.71 2.47 -5.98
C GLU A 127 17.54 3.12 -5.25
N ILE A 128 16.95 2.38 -4.32
CA ILE A 128 15.81 2.79 -3.52
C ILE A 128 16.25 2.84 -2.06
N PHE A 129 16.07 3.98 -1.42
CA PHE A 129 16.38 4.20 -0.02
C PHE A 129 15.10 4.50 0.75
N VAL A 130 14.76 3.66 1.72
CA VAL A 130 13.60 3.82 2.59
C VAL A 130 14.09 4.09 4.01
N GLN A 131 13.78 5.29 4.50
CA GLN A 131 14.09 5.74 5.86
C GLN A 131 12.82 5.67 6.71
N PRO A 132 12.73 4.77 7.72
CA PRO A 132 11.67 4.81 8.71
C PRO A 132 11.88 5.94 9.73
N TYR A 133 10.84 6.29 10.47
CA TYR A 133 10.97 7.07 11.70
C TYR A 133 11.67 6.24 12.79
N ASP A 134 12.61 6.87 13.50
CA ASP A 134 13.30 6.27 14.65
C ASP A 134 13.39 7.33 15.77
N PRO A 135 12.68 7.14 16.91
CA PRO A 135 11.76 6.04 17.19
C PRO A 135 10.48 6.09 16.33
N PRO A 136 9.78 4.96 16.14
CA PRO A 136 8.48 4.94 15.45
C PRO A 136 7.51 5.93 16.10
N ARG A 137 6.73 6.65 15.29
CA ARG A 137 5.74 7.56 15.85
C ARG A 137 4.69 6.77 16.63
N PRO A 138 4.14 7.32 17.73
CA PRO A 138 3.01 6.71 18.40
C PRO A 138 1.90 6.49 17.38
N LYS A 139 1.48 5.24 17.18
CA LYS A 139 0.29 4.97 16.39
C LYS A 139 -0.87 5.63 17.12
N VAL A 140 -1.40 6.72 16.57
CA VAL A 140 -2.62 7.34 17.10
C VAL A 140 -3.68 6.25 17.08
N VAL A 141 -4.06 5.78 18.27
CA VAL A 141 -5.20 4.88 18.43
C VAL A 141 -6.38 5.67 17.87
N VAL A 142 -6.89 5.23 16.74
CA VAL A 142 -8.04 5.86 16.08
C VAL A 142 -9.14 5.86 17.13
N VAL A 143 -9.47 7.05 17.63
CA VAL A 143 -10.63 7.29 18.48
C VAL A 143 -11.80 6.61 17.77
N GLU A 144 -12.46 5.67 18.45
CA GLU A 144 -13.62 4.96 17.93
C GLU A 144 -14.61 6.01 17.42
N LYS A 145 -14.67 6.18 16.10
CA LYS A 145 -15.78 6.87 15.46
C LYS A 145 -17.06 6.11 15.81
N PRO A 146 -18.22 6.79 15.87
CA PRO A 146 -19.49 6.18 16.28
C PRO A 146 -19.66 4.80 15.64
N ASP A 147 -19.96 3.81 16.49
CA ASP A 147 -19.98 2.40 16.11
C ASP A 147 -20.90 2.24 14.89
N ILE A 148 -20.32 1.81 13.76
CA ILE A 148 -21.07 1.55 12.52
C ILE A 148 -22.26 0.62 12.80
N LYS A 149 -22.16 -0.24 13.82
CA LYS A 149 -23.24 -1.09 14.29
C LYS A 149 -24.45 -0.27 14.75
N GLU A 150 -24.25 0.75 15.55
CA GLU A 150 -25.36 1.61 16.04
C GLU A 150 -25.98 2.38 14.88
N ALA A 151 -25.14 2.92 14.00
CA ALA A 151 -25.59 3.65 12.83
C ALA A 151 -26.42 2.77 11.88
N LEU A 152 -26.02 1.50 11.66
CA LEU A 152 -26.77 0.54 10.83
C LEU A 152 -28.04 0.00 11.51
N LYS A 153 -28.09 0.00 12.85
CA LYS A 153 -29.29 -0.42 13.60
C LYS A 153 -30.38 0.65 13.61
N GLY A 154 -30.00 1.92 13.52
CA GLY A 154 -30.91 3.05 13.53
C GLY A 154 -31.83 3.17 12.32
N GLU A 155 -32.52 4.30 12.25
CA GLU A 155 -33.30 4.67 11.06
C GLU A 155 -32.35 5.06 9.92
N LEU A 156 -32.58 4.45 8.76
CA LEU A 156 -31.76 4.61 7.56
C LEU A 156 -32.62 5.13 6.42
N LYS A 157 -32.02 5.95 5.57
CA LYS A 157 -32.61 6.41 4.31
C LYS A 157 -31.70 6.10 3.13
N ALA A 158 -32.30 6.05 1.95
CA ALA A 158 -31.54 5.96 0.71
C ALA A 158 -30.58 7.15 0.59
N GLY A 159 -29.31 6.87 0.27
CA GLY A 159 -28.24 7.85 0.20
C GLY A 159 -27.32 7.86 1.42
N ASP A 160 -27.72 7.24 2.54
CA ASP A 160 -26.85 7.15 3.71
C ASP A 160 -25.59 6.34 3.39
N LYS A 161 -24.44 6.87 3.80
CA LYS A 161 -23.13 6.32 3.51
C LYS A 161 -22.38 6.05 4.80
N PHE A 162 -21.96 4.80 4.96
CA PHE A 162 -21.20 4.32 6.10
C PHE A 162 -19.82 3.90 5.65
N THR A 163 -18.79 4.58 6.15
CA THR A 163 -17.42 4.14 5.94
C THR A 163 -17.13 2.97 6.85
N LEU A 164 -16.55 1.90 6.32
CA LEU A 164 -16.06 0.78 7.10
C LEU A 164 -14.69 1.12 7.69
N ASP A 165 -14.64 2.14 8.54
CA ASP A 165 -13.42 2.81 9.02
C ASP A 165 -12.42 1.85 9.69
N ASN A 166 -12.90 0.74 10.26
CA ASN A 166 -12.06 -0.28 10.90
C ASN A 166 -11.84 -1.54 10.04
N ILE A 167 -12.25 -1.51 8.77
CA ILE A 167 -11.99 -2.57 7.80
C ILE A 167 -10.78 -2.22 6.96
N LEU A 168 -9.64 -2.75 7.39
CA LEU A 168 -8.33 -2.57 6.79
C LEU A 168 -8.00 -3.76 5.88
N PHE A 169 -7.45 -3.43 4.72
CA PHE A 169 -6.88 -4.38 3.79
C PHE A 169 -5.37 -4.34 3.85
N LYS A 170 -4.73 -5.46 3.54
CA LYS A 170 -3.29 -5.45 3.26
C LYS A 170 -3.01 -4.56 2.03
N THR A 171 -1.97 -3.74 2.09
CA THR A 171 -1.61 -2.73 1.09
C THR A 171 -1.34 -3.39 -0.27
N GLY A 172 -2.00 -2.90 -1.32
CA GLY A 172 -1.92 -3.48 -2.65
C GLY A 172 -2.62 -4.84 -2.80
N TYR A 173 -3.31 -5.36 -1.78
CA TYR A 173 -4.07 -6.61 -1.84
C TYR A 173 -5.55 -6.39 -1.53
N SER A 174 -6.39 -7.28 -2.08
CA SER A 174 -7.82 -7.37 -1.74
C SER A 174 -8.09 -8.22 -0.49
N VAL A 175 -7.05 -8.53 0.30
CA VAL A 175 -7.13 -9.42 1.46
C VAL A 175 -7.30 -8.58 2.73
N LEU A 176 -8.31 -8.93 3.52
CA LEU A 176 -8.60 -8.28 4.81
C LEU A 176 -7.54 -8.63 5.86
N LEU A 177 -7.20 -7.66 6.71
CA LEU A 177 -6.42 -7.93 7.92
C LEU A 177 -7.24 -8.76 8.94
N PRO A 178 -6.60 -9.61 9.77
CA PRO A 178 -7.31 -10.43 10.76
C PRO A 178 -8.19 -9.64 11.72
N GLU A 179 -7.73 -8.48 12.18
CA GLU A 179 -8.42 -7.60 13.13
C GLU A 179 -9.75 -7.11 12.55
N SER A 180 -9.74 -6.78 11.26
CA SER A 180 -10.91 -6.30 10.52
C SER A 180 -11.96 -7.39 10.26
N LYS A 181 -11.60 -8.68 10.35
CA LYS A 181 -12.57 -9.77 10.13
C LYS A 181 -13.63 -9.81 11.22
N LYS A 182 -13.27 -9.50 12.46
CA LYS A 182 -14.21 -9.46 13.60
C LYS A 182 -15.28 -8.39 13.38
N ILE A 183 -14.87 -7.22 12.91
CA ILE A 183 -15.75 -6.07 12.67
C ILE A 183 -16.68 -6.35 11.50
N LEU A 184 -16.15 -6.94 10.42
CA LEU A 184 -16.98 -7.35 9.29
C LEU A 184 -18.03 -8.40 9.69
N GLU A 185 -17.70 -9.30 10.60
CA GLU A 185 -18.64 -10.28 11.14
C GLU A 185 -19.78 -9.62 11.93
N GLU A 186 -19.49 -8.59 12.73
CA GLU A 186 -20.50 -7.85 13.46
C GLU A 186 -21.44 -7.08 12.53
N ILE A 187 -20.88 -6.44 11.49
CA ILE A 187 -21.68 -5.77 10.45
C ILE A 187 -22.57 -6.78 9.70
N ALA A 188 -22.04 -7.97 9.41
CA ALA A 188 -22.81 -9.03 8.76
C ALA A 188 -24.05 -9.41 9.59
N LYS A 189 -23.91 -9.52 10.92
CA LYS A 189 -25.04 -9.83 11.82
C LYS A 189 -26.14 -8.78 11.73
N VAL A 190 -25.79 -7.49 11.80
CA VAL A 190 -26.79 -6.40 11.70
C VAL A 190 -27.52 -6.42 10.36
N LEU A 191 -26.78 -6.65 9.26
CA LEU A 191 -27.37 -6.69 7.90
C LEU A 191 -28.18 -7.97 7.62
N GLU A 192 -27.91 -9.05 8.35
CA GLU A 192 -28.70 -10.28 8.33
C GLU A 192 -30.04 -10.10 9.05
N GLU A 193 -30.03 -9.42 10.20
CA GLU A 193 -31.23 -9.05 10.98
C GLU A 193 -32.12 -8.06 10.21
N ARG A 194 -31.52 -7.00 9.66
CA ARG A 194 -32.23 -5.95 8.91
C ARG A 194 -32.39 -6.32 7.44
N ARG A 195 -33.43 -7.11 7.11
CA ARG A 195 -33.69 -7.60 5.74
C ARG A 195 -34.23 -6.55 4.77
N ASP A 196 -34.66 -5.42 5.29
CA ASP A 196 -35.19 -4.25 4.60
C ASP A 196 -34.11 -3.44 3.85
N ILE A 197 -32.84 -3.57 4.23
CA ILE A 197 -31.78 -2.69 3.69
C ILE A 197 -31.22 -3.25 2.37
N TYR A 198 -31.17 -2.41 1.33
CA TYR A 198 -30.49 -2.66 0.07
C TYR A 198 -29.35 -1.67 -0.09
N PHE A 199 -28.16 -2.16 -0.43
CA PHE A 199 -26.97 -1.32 -0.40
C PHE A 199 -25.95 -1.66 -1.48
N LYS A 200 -25.05 -0.71 -1.71
CA LYS A 200 -23.93 -0.80 -2.63
C LYS A 200 -22.62 -0.68 -1.86
N ILE A 201 -21.75 -1.67 -2.02
CA ILE A 201 -20.41 -1.72 -1.45
C ILE A 201 -19.47 -0.99 -2.42
N GLN A 202 -18.80 0.05 -1.93
CA GLN A 202 -17.93 0.91 -2.71
C GLN A 202 -16.48 0.74 -2.25
N GLY A 203 -15.61 0.21 -3.10
CA GLY A 203 -14.18 0.06 -2.78
C GLY A 203 -13.37 1.24 -3.27
N HIS A 204 -12.43 1.71 -2.45
CA HIS A 204 -11.55 2.84 -2.74
C HIS A 204 -10.09 2.40 -2.65
N VAL A 205 -9.22 3.08 -3.38
CA VAL A 205 -7.76 2.89 -3.37
C VAL A 205 -7.08 4.24 -3.30
N CYS A 206 -5.88 4.27 -2.72
CA CYS A 206 -5.07 5.49 -2.74
C CYS A 206 -4.18 5.59 -3.98
N CYS A 207 -3.80 6.83 -4.30
CA CYS A 207 -2.49 7.18 -4.82
C CYS A 207 -2.18 6.76 -6.26
N THR A 208 -3.18 6.29 -7.01
CA THR A 208 -3.00 5.98 -8.44
C THR A 208 -2.93 7.24 -9.31
N GLN A 209 -2.17 7.13 -10.40
CA GLN A 209 -2.06 8.17 -11.43
C GLN A 209 -3.18 8.04 -12.47
N ASN A 210 -3.61 9.16 -13.05
CA ASN A 210 -4.58 9.24 -14.16
C ASN A 210 -5.94 8.58 -13.88
N SER A 211 -6.40 8.59 -12.62
CA SER A 211 -7.67 7.99 -12.18
C SER A 211 -7.85 6.50 -12.51
N ARG A 212 -6.76 5.80 -12.84
CA ARG A 212 -6.78 4.36 -13.05
C ARG A 212 -6.93 3.66 -11.71
N ASP A 213 -7.38 2.41 -11.71
CA ASP A 213 -7.40 1.62 -10.48
C ASP A 213 -5.97 1.22 -10.06
N ALA A 214 -5.81 0.79 -8.82
CA ALA A 214 -4.56 0.22 -8.33
C ALA A 214 -4.46 -1.23 -8.79
N ILE A 215 -3.23 -1.76 -8.80
CA ILE A 215 -2.98 -3.15 -9.19
C ILE A 215 -3.16 -4.03 -7.96
N ASP A 216 -4.01 -5.05 -8.09
CA ASP A 216 -4.07 -6.10 -7.08
C ASP A 216 -2.82 -6.98 -7.20
N ARG A 217 -1.96 -6.94 -6.20
CA ARG A 217 -0.69 -7.66 -6.16
C ARG A 217 -0.86 -9.18 -6.28
N LYS A 218 -2.02 -9.72 -5.91
CA LYS A 218 -2.33 -11.15 -6.05
C LYS A 218 -2.61 -11.52 -7.50
N THR A 219 -3.50 -10.77 -8.16
CA THR A 219 -3.98 -11.12 -9.51
C THR A 219 -3.24 -10.39 -10.63
N LYS A 220 -2.43 -9.40 -10.30
CA LYS A 220 -1.76 -8.46 -11.22
C LYS A 220 -2.70 -7.63 -12.09
N LYS A 221 -4.00 -7.66 -11.81
CA LYS A 221 -5.01 -6.92 -12.56
C LYS A 221 -5.20 -5.53 -11.95
N ARG A 222 -5.45 -4.55 -12.81
CA ARG A 222 -5.70 -3.16 -12.41
C ARG A 222 -7.16 -2.96 -12.02
N ASN A 223 -7.58 -3.62 -10.94
CA ASN A 223 -8.96 -3.65 -10.45
C ASN A 223 -9.04 -3.76 -8.92
N LEU A 224 -8.03 -3.28 -8.19
CA LEU A 224 -7.93 -3.48 -6.73
C LEU A 224 -9.15 -2.91 -5.98
N SER A 225 -9.65 -1.74 -6.35
CA SER A 225 -10.83 -1.15 -5.72
C SER A 225 -12.08 -2.04 -5.89
N VAL A 226 -12.25 -2.62 -7.08
CA VAL A 226 -13.33 -3.56 -7.39
C VAL A 226 -13.13 -4.87 -6.61
N ALA A 227 -11.91 -5.39 -6.58
CA ALA A 227 -11.58 -6.64 -5.90
C ALA A 227 -11.84 -6.57 -4.39
N ARG A 228 -11.53 -5.44 -3.74
CA ARG A 228 -11.85 -5.18 -2.33
C ARG A 228 -13.35 -5.13 -2.08
N ALA A 229 -14.10 -4.39 -2.90
CA ALA A 229 -15.56 -4.33 -2.78
C ALA A 229 -16.18 -5.72 -2.98
N LYS A 230 -15.68 -6.49 -3.95
CA LYS A 230 -16.11 -7.87 -4.20
C LYS A 230 -15.79 -8.80 -3.03
N TYR A 231 -14.63 -8.66 -2.39
CA TYR A 231 -14.27 -9.47 -1.22
C TYR A 231 -15.31 -9.31 -0.11
N ILE A 232 -15.72 -8.07 0.20
CA ILE A 232 -16.75 -7.80 1.20
C ILE A 232 -18.10 -8.37 0.76
N TYR A 233 -18.48 -8.17 -0.51
CA TYR A 233 -19.71 -8.76 -1.07
C TYR A 233 -19.75 -10.29 -0.93
N ASP A 234 -18.68 -10.98 -1.32
CA ASP A 234 -18.59 -12.43 -1.24
C ASP A 234 -18.63 -12.90 0.22
N TYR A 235 -18.00 -12.16 1.13
CA TYR A 235 -18.04 -12.46 2.57
C TYR A 235 -19.46 -12.32 3.13
N LEU A 236 -20.14 -11.21 2.86
CA LEU A 236 -21.51 -10.97 3.33
C LEU A 236 -22.49 -11.99 2.74
N ALA A 237 -22.34 -12.34 1.46
CA ALA A 237 -23.15 -13.38 0.83
C ALA A 237 -22.93 -14.74 1.49
N LYS A 238 -21.70 -15.07 1.88
CA LYS A 238 -21.38 -16.30 2.63
C LYS A 238 -21.98 -16.30 4.05
N LYS A 239 -22.17 -15.13 4.64
CA LYS A 239 -22.82 -14.94 5.95
C LYS A 239 -24.35 -14.90 5.88
N GLY A 240 -24.96 -15.16 4.71
CA GLY A 240 -26.42 -15.30 4.58
C GLY A 240 -27.15 -14.05 4.07
N ILE A 241 -26.45 -12.94 3.83
CA ILE A 241 -27.08 -11.74 3.25
C ILE A 241 -27.44 -12.02 1.79
N ALA A 242 -28.71 -11.81 1.44
CA ALA A 242 -29.24 -12.11 0.12
C ALA A 242 -28.53 -11.27 -0.98
N LYS A 243 -28.04 -11.94 -2.02
CA LYS A 243 -27.27 -11.31 -3.10
C LYS A 243 -28.04 -10.19 -3.80
N GLN A 244 -29.36 -10.30 -3.96
CA GLN A 244 -30.18 -9.25 -4.57
C GLN A 244 -30.19 -7.93 -3.79
N ARG A 245 -29.87 -7.96 -2.49
CA ARG A 245 -29.80 -6.77 -1.62
C ARG A 245 -28.48 -6.01 -1.76
N MET A 246 -27.51 -6.60 -2.44
CA MET A 246 -26.14 -6.11 -2.47
C MET A 246 -25.67 -5.87 -3.90
N LYS A 247 -25.00 -4.75 -4.12
CA LYS A 247 -24.18 -4.52 -5.32
C LYS A 247 -22.78 -4.12 -4.88
N TYR A 248 -21.77 -4.29 -5.72
CA TYR A 248 -20.42 -3.81 -5.44
C TYR A 248 -19.85 -3.04 -6.62
N VAL A 249 -19.01 -2.04 -6.34
CA VAL A 249 -18.36 -1.21 -7.35
C VAL A 249 -16.99 -0.75 -6.87
N GLY A 250 -16.03 -0.66 -7.78
CA GLY A 250 -14.74 -0.03 -7.53
C GLY A 250 -14.78 1.46 -7.89
N MET A 251 -14.50 2.31 -6.91
CA MET A 251 -14.50 3.78 -7.05
C MET A 251 -13.12 4.33 -7.39
N ARG A 252 -12.09 3.49 -7.46
CA ARG A 252 -10.70 3.88 -7.74
C ARG A 252 -10.26 5.02 -6.78
N ARG A 253 -9.38 5.92 -7.23
CA ARG A 253 -8.98 7.15 -6.52
C ARG A 253 -9.89 8.36 -6.82
N LYS A 254 -11.17 8.16 -7.13
CA LYS A 254 -12.06 9.28 -7.53
C LYS A 254 -12.56 10.13 -6.36
N PHE A 255 -12.50 9.62 -5.13
CA PHE A 255 -13.09 10.27 -3.95
C PHE A 255 -12.11 10.28 -2.77
N PRO A 256 -10.99 11.03 -2.88
CA PRO A 256 -10.04 11.17 -1.78
C PRO A 256 -10.64 11.99 -0.62
N LEU A 257 -10.31 11.63 0.62
CA LEU A 257 -10.81 12.30 1.83
C LEU A 257 -9.97 13.53 2.26
N GLY A 258 -8.82 13.77 1.61
CA GLY A 258 -7.94 14.91 1.92
C GLY A 258 -7.11 14.77 3.21
N GLY A 259 -7.15 13.60 3.86
CA GLY A 259 -6.34 13.26 5.04
C GLY A 259 -5.21 12.28 4.72
N GLU A 260 -4.80 11.48 5.71
CA GLU A 260 -3.77 10.46 5.47
C GLU A 260 -4.21 9.43 4.40
N PRO A 261 -3.30 9.03 3.49
CA PRO A 261 -3.52 8.02 2.45
C PRO A 261 -4.18 6.73 2.93
N LYS A 262 -3.93 6.34 4.19
CA LYS A 262 -4.50 5.12 4.77
C LYS A 262 -6.03 5.16 4.80
N PHE A 263 -6.64 6.33 4.96
CA PHE A 263 -8.10 6.49 4.99
C PHE A 263 -8.71 6.42 3.59
N ASP A 264 -7.92 6.60 2.53
CA ASP A 264 -8.39 6.40 1.15
C ASP A 264 -8.39 4.94 0.71
N ARG A 265 -7.70 4.07 1.45
CA ARG A 265 -7.73 2.61 1.26
C ARG A 265 -8.89 1.99 2.05
N ARG A 266 -10.11 2.36 1.69
CA ARG A 266 -11.33 2.01 2.45
C ARG A 266 -12.38 1.31 1.61
N VAL A 267 -13.38 0.76 2.30
CA VAL A 267 -14.64 0.32 1.70
C VAL A 267 -15.79 1.06 2.39
N GLU A 268 -16.78 1.48 1.62
CA GLU A 268 -17.98 2.15 2.11
C GLU A 268 -19.23 1.30 1.78
N ILE A 269 -20.26 1.41 2.61
CA ILE A 269 -21.60 0.90 2.33
C ILE A 269 -22.49 2.12 2.05
N LEU A 270 -23.05 2.18 0.84
CA LEU A 270 -24.04 3.17 0.46
C LEU A 270 -25.42 2.52 0.45
N VAL A 271 -26.32 2.95 1.33
CA VAL A 271 -27.71 2.52 1.34
C VAL A 271 -28.39 3.05 0.09
N THR A 272 -28.95 2.14 -0.71
CA THR A 272 -29.63 2.46 -1.97
C THR A 272 -31.14 2.48 -1.83
N TYR A 273 -31.67 1.67 -0.93
CA TYR A 273 -33.11 1.58 -0.66
C TYR A 273 -33.31 0.92 0.70
N VAL A 274 -34.37 1.34 1.40
CA VAL A 274 -34.83 0.74 2.65
C VAL A 274 -36.27 0.33 2.42
N GLY A 275 -36.53 -0.97 2.51
CA GLY A 275 -37.85 -1.54 2.37
C GLY A 275 -38.74 -1.06 3.51
N THR A 276 -39.99 -0.74 3.20
CA THR A 276 -41.02 -0.58 4.22
C THR A 276 -41.27 -1.94 4.85
N ASN A 277 -41.08 -2.06 6.17
CA ASN A 277 -41.52 -3.23 6.92
C ASN A 277 -43.04 -3.32 6.76
N ASN A 278 -43.51 -4.33 6.01
CA ASN A 278 -44.89 -4.80 6.10
C ASN A 278 -44.94 -5.95 7.09
#